data_AF-A0A537WRP5-F1
#
_entry.id   AF-A0A537WRP5-F1
#
_cell.length_a   1.000
_cell.length_b   1.000
_cell.length_c   1.000
_cell.angle_alpha   90.00
_cell.angle_beta   90.00
_cell.angle_gamma   90.00
#
_symmetry.space_group_name_H-M   'P 1'
#
loop_
_entity.id
_entity.type
_entity.pdbx_description
1 polymer ?
#
loop_
_entity_poly.entity_id
_entity_poly.type
_entity_poly.pdbx_seq_one_letter_code
_entity_poly.pdbx_strand_id
1 'polypeptide(L)'
;MTEEGSFGMGLSRRELLGRATLLAGGAVLAGLPDALRVRGWLEDAYSAGPNIVEETMKGVVAFVVPGRDRYSIAQGTKSAKAGGIEAGATSAVIQTLDRYLPSNPSLSATAATILNQVAPAVRPASARGKFPSAFANLSFAEKAKVFQTVEGFSGSDAGSIRFLFGNLPDLVAFAAYSEVGVLDRRRGRLRRRPLGWSLTQYGGTADGHPEFKGYLENRRAAEPNA
;
A
#
# COMPACT_ATOMS: atom_id res chain seq x y z
N MET A 1 43.49 37.31 5.55
CA MET A 1 42.84 36.56 4.46
C MET A 1 42.17 35.36 5.12
N THR A 2 40.91 35.55 5.51
CA THR A 2 40.08 34.57 6.20
C THR A 2 39.32 33.77 5.17
N GLU A 3 39.65 32.47 5.03
CA GLU A 3 38.81 31.52 4.31
C GLU A 3 37.74 31.00 5.27
N GLU A 4 36.55 31.57 5.19
CA GLU A 4 35.32 30.85 5.50
C GLU A 4 34.97 29.97 4.29
N GLY A 5 34.83 28.67 4.50
CA GLY A 5 34.56 27.72 3.42
C GLY A 5 33.83 26.47 3.89
N SER A 6 32.52 26.47 3.63
CA SER A 6 31.63 25.30 3.52
C SER A 6 31.00 24.76 4.82
N PHE A 7 29.89 25.38 5.20
CA PHE A 7 28.82 24.70 5.94
C PHE A 7 28.33 23.50 5.12
N GLY A 8 28.59 22.29 5.60
CA GLY A 8 28.05 21.07 5.02
C GLY A 8 26.52 21.09 5.02
N MET A 9 25.92 21.11 3.84
CA MET A 9 24.48 20.85 3.67
C MET A 9 24.18 19.41 4.10
N GLY A 10 23.80 19.22 5.36
CA GLY A 10 23.32 17.94 5.87
C GLY A 10 22.04 17.53 5.17
N LEU A 11 21.99 16.29 4.66
CA LEU A 11 20.79 15.70 4.08
C LEU A 11 19.63 15.77 5.09
N SER A 12 18.48 16.32 4.67
CA SER A 12 17.30 16.36 5.55
C SER A 12 16.83 14.93 5.86
N ARG A 13 16.20 14.69 7.02
CA ARG A 13 15.62 13.37 7.36
C ARG A 13 14.65 12.87 6.29
N ARG A 14 13.89 13.77 5.66
CA ARG A 14 12.99 13.44 4.55
C ARG A 14 13.76 12.97 3.32
N GLU A 15 14.90 13.59 3.04
CA GLU A 15 15.75 13.23 1.91
C GLU A 15 16.55 11.96 2.16
N LEU A 16 17.01 11.76 3.39
CA LEU A 16 17.61 10.49 3.84
C LEU A 16 16.60 9.35 3.71
N LEU A 17 15.36 9.53 4.18
CA LEU A 17 14.31 8.52 4.04
C LEU A 17 13.90 8.31 2.59
N GLY A 18 13.82 9.37 1.77
CA GLY A 18 13.58 9.25 0.33
C GLY A 18 14.67 8.43 -0.36
N ARG A 19 15.94 8.70 -0.05
CA ARG A 19 17.09 7.96 -0.59
C ARG A 19 17.17 6.52 -0.07
N ALA A 20 16.88 6.27 1.21
CA ALA A 20 16.87 4.92 1.79
C ALA A 20 15.75 4.04 1.23
N THR A 21 14.56 4.61 0.98
CA THR A 21 13.42 3.90 0.37
C THR A 21 13.74 3.50 -1.08
N LEU A 22 14.43 4.37 -1.83
CA LEU A 22 14.95 4.08 -3.18
C LEU A 22 15.98 2.94 -3.20
N LEU A 23 16.82 2.83 -2.17
CA LEU A 23 17.98 1.92 -2.17
C LEU A 23 17.66 0.46 -1.83
N ALA A 24 16.56 0.16 -1.14
CA ALA A 24 16.20 -1.23 -0.80
C ALA A 24 15.12 -1.85 -1.71
N GLY A 25 14.14 -1.07 -2.18
CA GLY A 25 13.04 -1.55 -3.04
C GLY A 25 13.00 -0.92 -4.43
N GLY A 26 13.49 0.31 -4.58
CA GLY A 26 13.42 1.06 -5.84
C GLY A 26 14.23 0.42 -6.99
N ALA A 27 15.43 -0.09 -6.69
CA ALA A 27 16.28 -0.74 -7.69
C ALA A 27 15.63 -2.00 -8.30
N VAL A 28 14.94 -2.81 -7.49
CA VAL A 28 14.24 -4.01 -7.98
C VAL A 28 13.05 -3.61 -8.86
N LEU A 29 12.32 -2.56 -8.47
CA LEU A 29 11.16 -2.05 -9.21
C LEU A 29 11.52 -1.33 -10.52
N ALA A 30 12.78 -0.90 -10.70
CA ALA A 30 13.23 -0.24 -11.92
C ALA A 30 13.06 -1.10 -13.19
N GLY A 31 13.06 -2.43 -13.06
CA GLY A 31 12.81 -3.36 -14.18
C GLY A 31 11.34 -3.54 -14.57
N LEU A 32 10.38 -2.93 -13.86
CA LEU A 32 8.95 -3.13 -14.14
C LEU A 32 8.52 -2.72 -15.56
N PRO A 33 8.92 -1.55 -16.11
CA PRO A 33 8.54 -1.18 -17.46
C PRO A 33 9.00 -2.18 -18.52
N ASP A 34 10.19 -2.75 -18.35
CA ASP A 34 10.72 -3.77 -19.26
C ASP A 34 9.95 -5.08 -19.14
N ALA A 35 9.62 -5.51 -17.91
CA ALA A 35 8.80 -6.69 -17.66
C ALA A 35 7.39 -6.57 -18.25
N LEU A 36 6.77 -5.40 -18.15
CA LEU A 36 5.49 -5.12 -18.81
C LEU A 36 5.62 -5.14 -20.33
N ARG A 37 6.72 -4.60 -20.88
CA ARG A 37 6.95 -4.56 -22.33
C ARG A 37 7.06 -5.97 -22.91
N VAL A 38 7.85 -6.86 -22.28
CA VAL A 38 7.99 -8.27 -22.69
C VAL A 38 6.64 -8.98 -22.74
N ARG A 39 5.71 -8.62 -21.86
CA ARG A 39 4.37 -9.21 -21.77
C ARG A 39 3.32 -8.52 -22.64
N GLY A 40 3.67 -7.40 -23.29
CA GLY A 40 2.73 -6.60 -24.08
C GLY A 40 1.73 -5.80 -23.23
N TRP A 41 2.01 -5.55 -21.95
CA TRP A 41 1.11 -4.88 -21.00
C TRP A 41 1.48 -3.42 -20.70
N LEU A 42 2.56 -2.92 -21.31
CA LEU A 42 3.08 -1.59 -21.00
C LEU A 42 2.08 -0.47 -21.37
N GLU A 43 1.49 -0.54 -22.56
CA GLU A 43 0.51 0.45 -23.02
C GLU A 43 -0.78 0.43 -22.19
N ASP A 44 -1.20 -0.75 -21.72
CA ASP A 44 -2.33 -0.88 -20.81
C ASP A 44 -2.06 -0.22 -19.46
N ALA A 45 -0.83 -0.31 -18.96
CA ALA A 45 -0.42 0.34 -17.72
C ALA A 45 -0.37 1.88 -17.85
N TYR A 46 0.00 2.40 -19.02
CA TYR A 46 -0.14 3.84 -19.31
C TYR A 46 -1.60 4.27 -19.46
N SER A 47 -2.44 3.41 -20.04
CA SER A 47 -3.85 3.70 -20.32
C SER A 47 -4.78 3.44 -19.14
N ALA A 48 -4.28 2.84 -18.05
CA ALA A 48 -5.05 2.52 -16.86
C ALA A 48 -5.53 3.81 -16.15
N GLY A 49 -6.76 4.21 -16.44
CA GLY A 49 -7.38 5.37 -15.84
C GLY A 49 -7.59 5.23 -14.32
N PRO A 50 -7.74 6.36 -13.59
CA PRO A 50 -7.84 6.37 -12.13
C PRO A 50 -9.00 5.50 -11.60
N ASN A 51 -10.11 5.43 -12.32
CA ASN A 51 -11.26 4.62 -11.93
C ASN A 51 -10.94 3.11 -11.93
N ILE A 52 -10.26 2.59 -12.96
CA ILE A 52 -9.93 1.16 -13.02
C ILE A 52 -8.88 0.79 -11.97
N VAL A 53 -7.92 1.70 -11.71
CA VAL A 53 -6.92 1.55 -10.65
C VAL A 53 -7.60 1.48 -9.29
N GLU A 54 -8.49 2.42 -8.98
CA GLU A 54 -9.20 2.44 -7.70
C GLU A 54 -10.08 1.20 -7.50
N GLU A 55 -10.84 0.78 -8.51
CA GLU A 55 -11.66 -0.44 -8.46
C GLU A 55 -10.81 -1.70 -8.23
N THR A 56 -9.66 -1.80 -8.90
CA THR A 56 -8.74 -2.92 -8.73
C THR A 56 -8.14 -2.94 -7.33
N MET A 57 -7.70 -1.78 -6.82
CA MET A 57 -7.14 -1.65 -5.48
C MET A 57 -8.19 -1.90 -4.38
N LYS A 58 -9.47 -1.55 -4.58
CA LYS A 58 -10.56 -2.00 -3.70
C LYS A 58 -10.67 -3.53 -3.72
N GLY A 59 -10.58 -4.15 -4.89
CA GLY A 59 -10.52 -5.60 -5.03
C GLY A 59 -9.38 -6.26 -4.23
N VAL A 60 -8.18 -5.66 -4.24
CA VAL A 60 -7.00 -6.12 -3.46
C VAL A 60 -7.20 -5.89 -1.96
N VAL A 61 -7.65 -4.69 -1.58
CA VAL A 61 -7.87 -4.36 -0.16
C VAL A 61 -8.92 -5.25 0.48
N ALA A 62 -10.03 -5.51 -0.21
CA ALA A 62 -11.05 -6.44 0.26
C ALA A 62 -10.54 -7.88 0.34
N PHE A 63 -9.62 -8.28 -0.55
CA PHE A 63 -9.00 -9.60 -0.52
C PHE A 63 -8.15 -9.81 0.73
N VAL A 64 -7.32 -8.83 1.09
CA VAL A 64 -6.41 -8.93 2.26
C VAL A 64 -7.15 -8.69 3.58
N VAL A 65 -8.02 -7.67 3.64
CA VAL A 65 -8.77 -7.31 4.86
C VAL A 65 -10.27 -7.18 4.53
N PRO A 66 -11.00 -8.31 4.49
CA PRO A 66 -12.42 -8.31 4.18
C PRO A 66 -13.26 -7.51 5.18
N GLY A 67 -14.27 -6.82 4.66
CA GLY A 67 -15.25 -6.04 5.42
C GLY A 67 -16.69 -6.35 5.00
N ARG A 68 -17.58 -5.38 5.24
CA ARG A 68 -18.99 -5.40 4.81
C ARG A 68 -19.22 -4.69 3.46
N ASP A 69 -18.15 -4.27 2.79
CA ASP A 69 -18.21 -3.58 1.51
C ASP A 69 -18.59 -4.50 0.35
N ARG A 70 -18.96 -3.89 -0.80
CA ARG A 70 -19.43 -4.62 -1.99
C ARG A 70 -18.39 -5.57 -2.60
N TYR A 71 -17.10 -5.32 -2.43
CA TYR A 71 -16.02 -6.15 -2.99
C TYR A 71 -15.80 -7.39 -2.12
N SER A 72 -15.83 -7.21 -0.81
CA SER A 72 -15.82 -8.30 0.17
C SER A 72 -17.03 -9.23 -0.03
N ILE A 73 -18.21 -8.66 -0.26
CA ILE A 73 -19.41 -9.44 -0.59
C ILE A 73 -19.22 -10.20 -1.91
N ALA A 74 -18.76 -9.52 -2.96
CA ALA A 74 -18.63 -10.12 -4.29
C ALA A 74 -17.61 -11.26 -4.38
N GLN A 75 -16.52 -11.20 -3.59
CA GLN A 75 -15.53 -12.27 -3.58
C GLN A 75 -15.94 -13.50 -2.75
N GLY A 76 -17.08 -13.44 -2.05
CA GLY A 76 -17.59 -14.52 -1.19
C GLY A 76 -17.00 -14.57 0.23
N THR A 77 -16.11 -13.64 0.58
CA THR A 77 -15.49 -13.55 1.91
C THR A 77 -15.72 -12.14 2.47
N LYS A 78 -16.61 -12.05 3.46
CA LYS A 78 -17.05 -10.80 4.08
C LYS A 78 -17.01 -10.88 5.60
N SER A 79 -17.02 -9.72 6.24
CA SER A 79 -17.14 -9.56 7.69
C SER A 79 -18.30 -8.63 8.04
N ALA A 80 -18.92 -8.82 9.20
CA ALA A 80 -19.87 -7.85 9.75
C ALA A 80 -19.17 -6.58 10.28
N LYS A 81 -17.87 -6.68 10.58
CA LYS A 81 -17.03 -5.57 11.03
C LYS A 81 -16.49 -4.79 9.82
N ALA A 82 -16.03 -3.56 10.09
CA ALA A 82 -15.35 -2.75 9.08
C ALA A 82 -14.07 -3.45 8.59
N GLY A 83 -13.84 -3.42 7.27
CA GLY A 83 -12.65 -3.97 6.63
C GLY A 83 -11.69 -2.88 6.13
N GLY A 84 -10.71 -3.27 5.31
CA GLY A 84 -9.65 -2.38 4.84
C GLY A 84 -10.15 -1.20 4.00
N ILE A 85 -11.18 -1.40 3.16
CA ILE A 85 -11.78 -0.31 2.36
C ILE A 85 -12.37 0.74 3.29
N GLU A 86 -13.17 0.30 4.26
CA GLU A 86 -13.71 1.18 5.29
C GLU A 86 -12.64 1.77 6.19
N ALA A 87 -11.45 1.18 6.32
CA ALA A 87 -10.32 1.78 7.03
C ALA A 87 -9.61 2.90 6.22
N GLY A 88 -9.97 3.08 4.94
CA GLY A 88 -9.30 4.04 4.05
C GLY A 88 -8.02 3.50 3.42
N ALA A 89 -7.80 2.18 3.50
CA ALA A 89 -6.57 1.56 3.01
C ALA A 89 -6.40 1.71 1.49
N THR A 90 -7.48 1.71 0.69
CA THR A 90 -7.40 1.86 -0.77
C THR A 90 -6.66 3.13 -1.18
N SER A 91 -7.09 4.29 -0.68
CA SER A 91 -6.44 5.57 -1.01
C SER A 91 -5.03 5.65 -0.44
N ALA A 92 -4.79 5.06 0.74
CA ALA A 92 -3.48 5.05 1.36
C ALA A 92 -2.47 4.17 0.59
N VAL A 93 -2.89 3.01 0.08
CA VAL A 93 -2.06 2.12 -0.74
C VAL A 93 -1.70 2.80 -2.06
N ILE A 94 -2.68 3.33 -2.80
CA ILE A 94 -2.45 4.07 -4.05
C ILE A 94 -1.47 5.22 -3.82
N GLN A 95 -1.73 6.05 -2.80
CA GLN A 95 -0.84 7.15 -2.47
C GLN A 95 0.56 6.68 -2.09
N THR A 96 0.68 5.54 -1.41
CA THR A 96 1.99 5.03 -0.98
C THR A 96 2.82 4.58 -2.18
N LEU A 97 2.21 3.80 -3.06
CA LEU A 97 2.81 3.32 -4.31
C LEU A 97 3.23 4.49 -5.20
N ASP A 98 2.36 5.46 -5.43
CA ASP A 98 2.62 6.47 -6.46
C ASP A 98 3.45 7.66 -5.95
N ARG A 99 3.38 7.99 -4.65
CA ARG A 99 4.11 9.15 -4.10
C ARG A 99 5.52 8.81 -3.62
N TYR A 100 5.71 7.65 -2.99
CA TYR A 100 6.98 7.32 -2.35
C TYR A 100 7.87 6.42 -3.22
N LEU A 101 7.30 5.82 -4.26
CA LEU A 101 8.01 5.01 -5.24
C LEU A 101 7.66 5.49 -6.66
N PRO A 102 7.99 6.74 -7.01
CA PRO A 102 7.57 7.33 -8.28
C PRO A 102 8.12 6.52 -9.46
N SER A 103 7.21 6.11 -10.35
CA SER A 103 7.50 5.36 -11.58
C SER A 103 6.62 5.88 -12.72
N ASN A 104 7.01 5.59 -13.95
CA ASN A 104 6.20 5.88 -15.13
C ASN A 104 6.12 4.62 -16.03
N PRO A 105 4.95 3.97 -16.16
CA PRO A 105 3.66 4.30 -15.55
C PRO A 105 3.67 4.18 -14.02
N SER A 106 2.68 4.78 -13.35
CA SER A 106 2.59 4.72 -11.87
C SER A 106 2.51 3.29 -11.35
N LEU A 107 3.02 3.03 -10.14
CA LEU A 107 3.05 1.67 -9.58
C LEU A 107 1.64 1.14 -9.30
N SER A 108 0.70 1.99 -8.88
CA SER A 108 -0.69 1.58 -8.69
C SER A 108 -1.34 1.17 -10.02
N ALA A 109 -1.08 1.91 -11.11
CA ALA A 109 -1.53 1.54 -12.45
C ALA A 109 -0.88 0.24 -12.94
N THR A 110 0.42 0.09 -12.76
CA THR A 110 1.18 -1.12 -13.08
C THR A 110 0.60 -2.35 -12.37
N ALA A 111 0.38 -2.25 -11.06
CA ALA A 111 -0.21 -3.33 -10.27
C ALA A 111 -1.64 -3.64 -10.73
N ALA A 112 -2.45 -2.62 -10.99
CA ALA A 112 -3.81 -2.80 -11.48
C ALA A 112 -3.85 -3.50 -12.85
N THR A 113 -2.98 -3.11 -13.77
CA THR A 113 -2.88 -3.73 -15.10
C THR A 113 -2.48 -5.20 -14.98
N ILE A 114 -1.44 -5.53 -14.23
CA ILE A 114 -1.00 -6.92 -14.08
C ILE A 114 -2.14 -7.79 -13.51
N LEU A 115 -2.82 -7.32 -12.46
CA LEU A 115 -3.94 -8.06 -11.86
C LEU A 115 -5.10 -8.25 -12.83
N ASN A 116 -5.47 -7.21 -13.59
CA ASN A 116 -6.57 -7.30 -14.56
C ASN A 116 -6.21 -8.12 -15.80
N GLN A 117 -4.93 -8.20 -16.19
CA GLN A 117 -4.47 -9.05 -17.29
C GLN A 117 -4.39 -10.53 -16.88
N VAL A 118 -4.01 -10.83 -15.64
CA VAL A 118 -3.93 -12.22 -15.15
C VAL A 118 -5.31 -12.77 -14.78
N ALA A 119 -6.25 -11.94 -14.33
CA ALA A 119 -7.57 -12.39 -13.88
C ALA A 119 -8.36 -13.23 -14.93
N PRO A 120 -8.45 -12.86 -16.22
CA PRO A 120 -9.11 -13.66 -17.24
C PRO A 120 -8.47 -15.03 -17.48
N ALA A 121 -7.16 -15.19 -17.25
CA ALA A 121 -6.50 -16.48 -17.35
C ALA A 121 -6.91 -17.44 -16.21
N VAL A 122 -7.24 -16.91 -15.03
CA VAL A 122 -7.80 -17.68 -13.91
C VAL A 122 -9.28 -17.96 -14.11
N ARG A 123 -10.05 -16.96 -14.53
CA ARG A 123 -11.47 -17.10 -14.85
C ARG A 123 -11.88 -16.16 -15.98
N PRO A 124 -12.16 -16.67 -17.19
CA PRO A 124 -12.50 -15.82 -18.35
C PRO A 124 -13.70 -14.89 -18.14
N ALA A 125 -14.72 -15.36 -17.40
CA ALA A 125 -15.91 -14.56 -17.09
C ALA A 125 -15.64 -13.31 -16.25
N SER A 126 -14.46 -13.21 -15.60
CA SER A 126 -14.07 -12.05 -14.81
C SER A 126 -14.00 -10.75 -15.62
N ALA A 127 -13.71 -10.84 -16.93
CA ALA A 127 -13.60 -9.70 -17.82
C ALA A 127 -14.93 -8.96 -18.08
N ARG A 128 -16.08 -9.58 -17.76
CA ARG A 128 -17.42 -9.02 -18.00
C ARG A 128 -18.28 -9.04 -16.73
N GLY A 129 -17.64 -8.92 -15.57
CA GLY A 129 -18.34 -8.98 -14.29
C GLY A 129 -18.96 -7.66 -13.84
N LYS A 130 -19.38 -7.64 -12.57
CA LYS A 130 -20.07 -6.51 -11.93
C LYS A 130 -19.24 -5.24 -11.83
N PHE A 131 -17.92 -5.39 -11.66
CA PHE A 131 -16.97 -4.30 -11.56
C PHE A 131 -16.21 -4.13 -12.88
N PRO A 132 -15.77 -2.91 -13.21
CA PRO A 132 -14.88 -2.67 -14.36
C PRO A 132 -13.56 -3.44 -14.26
N SER A 133 -13.06 -3.69 -13.04
CA SER A 133 -11.85 -4.49 -12.81
C SER A 133 -12.16 -5.98 -12.91
N ALA A 134 -11.49 -6.67 -13.84
CA ALA A 134 -11.54 -8.12 -13.96
C ALA A 134 -11.11 -8.80 -12.64
N PHE A 135 -10.04 -8.30 -12.02
CA PHE A 135 -9.57 -8.82 -10.73
C PHE A 135 -10.61 -8.66 -9.61
N ALA A 136 -11.28 -7.51 -9.53
CA ALA A 136 -12.29 -7.25 -8.51
C ALA A 136 -13.51 -8.17 -8.62
N ASN A 137 -13.78 -8.73 -9.82
CA ASN A 137 -14.87 -9.67 -10.04
C ASN A 137 -14.58 -11.07 -9.50
N LEU A 138 -13.33 -11.43 -9.25
CA LEU A 138 -12.93 -12.78 -8.83
C LEU A 138 -13.40 -13.14 -7.40
N SER A 139 -13.63 -14.44 -7.17
CA SER A 139 -13.79 -14.99 -5.82
C SER A 139 -12.49 -14.94 -5.02
N PHE A 140 -12.55 -15.11 -3.70
CA PHE A 140 -11.35 -15.11 -2.87
C PHE A 140 -10.32 -16.16 -3.32
N ALA A 141 -10.76 -17.39 -3.60
CA ALA A 141 -9.90 -18.47 -4.05
C ALA A 141 -9.27 -18.17 -5.43
N GLU A 142 -10.02 -17.56 -6.34
CA GLU A 142 -9.50 -17.14 -7.65
C GLU A 142 -8.50 -15.99 -7.54
N LYS A 143 -8.71 -15.02 -6.64
CA LYS A 143 -7.71 -13.98 -6.36
C LYS A 143 -6.42 -14.58 -5.82
N ALA A 144 -6.51 -15.53 -4.89
CA ALA A 144 -5.34 -16.26 -4.42
C ALA A 144 -4.62 -16.99 -5.58
N LYS A 145 -5.38 -17.56 -6.53
CA LYS A 145 -4.81 -18.18 -7.73
C LYS A 145 -4.11 -17.17 -8.66
N VAL A 146 -4.61 -15.93 -8.76
CA VAL A 146 -3.92 -14.84 -9.48
C VAL A 146 -2.56 -14.54 -8.84
N PHE A 147 -2.51 -14.38 -7.52
CA PHE A 147 -1.24 -14.18 -6.81
C PHE A 147 -0.28 -15.36 -7.02
N GLN A 148 -0.76 -16.60 -6.90
CA GLN A 148 0.04 -17.80 -7.19
C GLN A 148 0.57 -17.81 -8.63
N THR A 149 -0.22 -17.34 -9.60
CA THR A 149 0.19 -17.27 -11.01
C THR A 149 1.30 -16.25 -11.21
N VAL A 150 1.18 -15.09 -10.56
CA VAL A 150 2.20 -14.04 -10.59
C VAL A 150 3.50 -14.49 -9.92
N GLU A 151 3.41 -15.21 -8.80
CA GLU A 151 4.56 -15.81 -8.12
C GLU A 151 5.30 -16.83 -8.99
N GLY A 152 4.56 -17.55 -9.84
CA GLY A 152 5.09 -18.53 -10.79
C GLY A 152 5.72 -17.92 -12.04
N PHE A 153 5.73 -16.60 -12.21
CA PHE A 153 6.42 -15.97 -13.33
C PHE A 153 7.94 -16.24 -13.25
N SER A 154 8.48 -16.73 -14.37
CA SER A 154 9.90 -16.99 -14.59
C SER A 154 10.47 -16.08 -15.67
N GLY A 155 11.79 -15.93 -15.72
CA GLY A 155 12.49 -15.04 -16.64
C GLY A 155 13.26 -13.95 -15.91
N SER A 156 14.16 -13.26 -16.62
CA SER A 156 14.99 -12.17 -16.07
C SER A 156 14.18 -10.95 -15.61
N ASP A 157 12.96 -10.82 -16.10
CA ASP A 157 12.02 -9.71 -15.88
C ASP A 157 10.98 -9.99 -14.78
N ALA A 158 10.83 -11.24 -14.36
CA ALA A 158 9.83 -11.64 -13.37
C ALA A 158 10.13 -11.17 -11.94
N GLY A 159 11.40 -10.86 -11.63
CA GLY A 159 11.84 -10.47 -10.29
C GLY A 159 11.14 -9.21 -9.78
N SER A 160 11.01 -8.17 -10.61
CA SER A 160 10.36 -6.91 -10.23
C SER A 160 8.86 -7.08 -9.98
N ILE A 161 8.19 -7.88 -10.80
CA ILE A 161 6.77 -8.20 -10.64
C ILE A 161 6.57 -8.98 -9.34
N ARG A 162 7.35 -10.05 -9.12
CA ARG A 162 7.24 -10.86 -7.89
C ARG A 162 7.52 -10.05 -6.64
N PHE A 163 8.48 -9.13 -6.68
CA PHE A 163 8.75 -8.22 -5.57
C PHE A 163 7.53 -7.33 -5.26
N LEU A 164 6.93 -6.71 -6.29
CA LEU A 164 5.74 -5.87 -6.11
C LEU A 164 4.58 -6.66 -5.47
N PHE A 165 4.26 -7.83 -6.01
CA PHE A 165 3.11 -8.63 -5.55
C PHE A 165 3.36 -9.39 -4.25
N GLY A 166 4.62 -9.71 -3.94
CA GLY A 166 4.99 -10.27 -2.64
C GLY A 166 4.83 -9.28 -1.49
N ASN A 167 5.04 -7.99 -1.74
CA ASN A 167 4.93 -6.94 -0.71
C ASN A 167 3.55 -6.25 -0.69
N LEU A 168 2.74 -6.41 -1.73
CA LEU A 168 1.45 -5.73 -1.84
C LEU A 168 0.47 -6.09 -0.71
N PRO A 169 0.30 -7.37 -0.30
CA PRO A 169 -0.54 -7.72 0.84
C PRO A 169 -0.09 -7.09 2.16
N ASP A 170 1.21 -7.04 2.41
CA ASP A 170 1.79 -6.44 3.62
C ASP A 170 1.51 -4.93 3.68
N LEU A 171 1.70 -4.24 2.55
CA LEU A 171 1.36 -2.82 2.44
C LEU A 171 -0.13 -2.57 2.70
N VAL A 172 -1.00 -3.44 2.19
CA VAL A 172 -2.44 -3.35 2.42
C VAL A 172 -2.78 -3.57 3.89
N ALA A 173 -2.21 -4.59 4.53
CA ALA A 173 -2.42 -4.87 5.95
C ALA A 173 -1.93 -3.69 6.81
N PHE A 174 -0.73 -3.17 6.53
CA PHE A 174 -0.20 -1.97 7.17
C PHE A 174 -1.15 -0.79 7.00
N ALA A 175 -1.64 -0.51 5.79
CA ALA A 175 -2.53 0.60 5.52
C ALA A 175 -3.90 0.45 6.19
N ALA A 176 -4.41 -0.78 6.32
CA ALA A 176 -5.70 -1.07 6.93
C ALA A 176 -5.68 -0.99 8.46
N TYR A 177 -4.59 -1.41 9.10
CA TYR A 177 -4.49 -1.47 10.56
C TYR A 177 -3.79 -0.28 11.20
N SER A 178 -3.13 0.58 10.41
CA SER A 178 -2.55 1.84 10.90
C SER A 178 -3.53 3.04 10.78
N GLU A 179 -3.05 4.21 11.17
CA GLU A 179 -3.75 5.49 11.11
C GLU A 179 -3.75 6.11 9.70
N VAL A 180 -2.93 5.59 8.77
CA VAL A 180 -2.62 6.28 7.51
C VAL A 180 -3.85 6.53 6.63
N GLY A 181 -4.84 5.62 6.64
CA GLY A 181 -6.10 5.77 5.91
C GLY A 181 -7.07 6.79 6.49
N VAL A 182 -6.85 7.25 7.73
CA VAL A 182 -7.74 8.18 8.44
C VAL A 182 -7.05 9.46 8.90
N LEU A 183 -5.73 9.57 8.73
CA LEU A 183 -4.96 10.76 9.07
C LEU A 183 -5.23 11.90 8.09
N ASP A 184 -5.78 13.01 8.58
CA ASP A 184 -5.74 14.31 7.90
C ASP A 184 -4.34 14.89 8.06
N ARG A 185 -3.49 14.70 7.04
CA ARG A 185 -2.11 15.20 7.05
C ARG A 185 -2.01 16.72 7.07
N ARG A 186 -3.00 17.46 6.56
CA ARG A 186 -2.98 18.93 6.57
C ARG A 186 -3.23 19.46 7.97
N ARG A 187 -4.12 18.82 8.72
CA ARG A 187 -4.49 19.22 10.08
C ARG A 187 -3.72 18.49 11.18
N GLY A 188 -2.96 17.44 10.83
CA GLY A 188 -2.26 16.59 11.78
C GLY A 188 -3.21 15.86 12.74
N ARG A 189 -4.42 15.50 12.29
CA ARG A 189 -5.46 14.91 13.14
C ARG A 189 -6.11 13.70 12.48
N LEU A 190 -6.55 12.75 13.29
CA LEU A 190 -7.32 11.60 12.81
C LEU A 190 -8.76 12.03 12.51
N ARG A 191 -9.26 11.71 11.33
CA ARG A 191 -10.64 12.02 10.89
C ARG A 191 -11.69 11.17 11.61
N ARG A 192 -11.28 10.03 12.15
CA ARG A 192 -12.09 9.05 12.90
C ARG A 192 -11.15 8.07 13.58
N ARG A 193 -11.71 7.22 14.45
CA ARG A 193 -10.96 6.16 15.12
C ARG A 193 -10.42 5.14 14.10
N PRO A 194 -9.10 4.86 14.09
CA PRO A 194 -8.50 3.85 13.22
C PRO A 194 -9.08 2.45 13.46
N LEU A 195 -9.05 1.61 12.43
CA LEU A 195 -9.54 0.23 12.54
C LEU A 195 -8.68 -0.58 13.50
N GLY A 196 -7.35 -0.51 13.40
CA GLY A 196 -6.44 -1.21 14.32
C GLY A 196 -6.73 -0.88 15.77
N TRP A 197 -6.92 0.41 16.10
CA TRP A 197 -7.24 0.85 17.46
C TRP A 197 -8.58 0.32 17.98
N SER A 198 -9.54 0.12 17.08
CA SER A 198 -10.84 -0.43 17.44
C SER A 198 -10.76 -1.93 17.71
N LEU A 199 -9.95 -2.65 16.93
CA LEU A 199 -9.75 -4.10 17.08
C LEU A 199 -8.92 -4.46 18.32
N THR A 200 -7.91 -3.66 18.64
CA THR A 200 -7.02 -3.88 19.79
C THR A 200 -7.47 -3.16 21.06
N GLN A 201 -8.59 -2.42 20.99
CA GLN A 201 -9.06 -1.55 22.08
C GLN A 201 -8.01 -0.51 22.54
N TYR A 202 -7.08 -0.14 21.65
CA TYR A 202 -6.01 0.81 21.96
C TYR A 202 -6.57 2.21 22.23
N GLY A 203 -6.29 2.79 23.40
CA GLY A 203 -6.82 4.09 23.83
C GLY A 203 -6.42 5.27 22.94
N GLY A 204 -5.31 5.15 22.22
CA GLY A 204 -4.70 6.21 21.41
C GLY A 204 -3.31 6.55 21.92
N THR A 205 -2.67 7.56 21.33
CA THR A 205 -1.33 8.00 21.71
C THR A 205 -1.29 8.36 23.21
N ALA A 206 -0.36 7.75 23.94
CA ALA A 206 -0.12 8.01 25.35
C ALA A 206 0.63 9.35 25.57
N ASP A 207 0.36 10.36 24.75
CA ASP A 207 1.02 11.65 24.87
C ASP A 207 0.54 12.35 26.15
N GLY A 208 1.49 12.70 27.03
CA GLY A 208 1.19 13.40 28.29
C GLY A 208 0.75 12.51 29.45
N HIS A 209 0.90 11.19 29.32
CA HIS A 209 0.69 10.26 30.42
C HIS A 209 1.63 10.59 31.60
N PRO A 210 1.11 10.77 32.83
CA PRO A 210 1.91 11.14 34.00
C PRO A 210 3.11 10.21 34.21
N GLU A 211 2.96 8.92 33.93
CA GLU A 211 4.01 7.90 34.07
C GLU A 211 5.21 8.11 33.14
N PHE A 212 5.09 8.91 32.08
CA PHE A 212 6.19 9.25 31.16
C PHE A 212 6.72 10.68 31.35
N LYS A 213 6.12 11.48 32.24
CA LYS A 213 6.71 12.78 32.64
C LYS A 213 8.03 12.52 33.37
N GLY A 214 9.11 13.13 32.87
CA GLY A 214 10.44 13.01 33.49
C GLY A 214 11.41 12.04 32.81
N TYR A 215 10.99 11.28 31.79
CA TYR A 215 11.87 10.33 31.06
C TYR A 215 12.55 10.91 29.80
N LEU A 216 12.40 12.22 29.54
CA LEU A 216 13.10 12.90 28.44
C LEU A 216 14.58 13.15 28.82
N GLU A 217 15.50 13.07 27.86
CA GLU A 217 16.95 13.38 28.02
C GLU A 217 17.74 12.41 28.93
N ASN A 218 17.80 11.12 28.58
CA ASN A 218 18.56 10.08 29.30
C ASN A 218 18.14 9.82 30.76
N ARG A 219 16.99 10.34 31.19
CA ARG A 219 16.46 10.11 32.54
C ARG A 219 15.85 8.71 32.65
N ARG A 220 16.24 8.00 33.72
CA ARG A 220 15.80 6.61 34.01
C ARG A 220 14.70 6.52 35.06
N ALA A 221 14.28 7.64 35.64
CA ALA A 221 13.19 7.72 36.61
C ALA A 221 12.52 9.10 36.56
N ALA A 222 11.24 9.15 36.91
CA ALA A 222 10.51 10.40 37.14
C ALA A 222 10.83 10.95 38.54
N GLU A 223 11.04 12.27 38.66
CA GLU A 223 11.24 12.95 39.95
C GLU A 223 10.01 12.76 40.86
N PRO A 224 10.16 12.55 42.18
CA PRO A 224 9.06 12.17 43.06
C PRO A 224 7.93 13.22 43.22
N ASN A 225 8.07 14.43 42.66
CA ASN A 225 7.20 15.57 42.91
C ASN A 225 6.78 16.34 41.63
N ALA A 226 6.59 15.68 40.49
CA ALA A 226 6.13 16.29 39.22
C ALA A 226 4.63 16.11 38.94
#